data_AF-A0A971B154-F1
#
_entry.id   AF-A0A971B154-F1
#
_cell.length_a   1.000
_cell.length_b   1.000
_cell.length_c   1.000
_cell.angle_alpha   90.00
_cell.angle_beta   90.00
_cell.angle_gamma   90.00
#
_symmetry.space_group_name_H-M   'P 1'
#
loop_
_entity.id
_entity.type
_entity.pdbx_description
1 polymer ?
#
loop_
_entity_poly.entity_id
_entity_poly.type
_entity_poly.pdbx_seq_one_letter_code
_entity_poly.pdbx_strand_id
1 'polypeptide(L)'
;MSARATVGDLLGKLLFQHVETADSRRRSARVGGSRAMRLEALETRNLLSVSGTGDDEPFGTGSLELGEADLVWKAENLAAASDVLLNELGLERVNSARAELGLAPLSEQEVAIAPLGEEVVDALLDQTAGGAGGELLDMAGVQGVLPSAVDNSTLQYFPGIRNQGSLGSCVPFSVTYYTLTHMTAMARGWDVTNPSDNTNKFSPKWTYNMVNDGVDGGANIVEVMSVLADHGAPTWAEMPYDSNFRQWVYNDASVWRDAIQYRPNDMGYVSNVGATVGLEQVKTLLANGYLLNYSTYINSWQYKTIGNDPSTTDDDYAVGKKAAYWVNGTNGGHVMTVVGYDDSIWVDINSNGTIDSGEKGAFRIANSWGTSWSPGGVNDGGFTWLAYDALKGVSAV
;
A
#
# COMPACT_ATOMS: atom_id res chain seq x y z
N MET A 1 23.78 -2.61 -24.86
CA MET A 1 23.41 -2.06 -23.54
C MET A 1 21.92 -1.76 -23.61
N SER A 2 21.10 -2.72 -23.21
CA SER A 2 19.64 -2.53 -23.13
C SER A 2 19.35 -1.76 -21.85
N ALA A 3 18.60 -0.66 -21.94
CA ALA A 3 18.06 0.02 -20.77
C ALA A 3 17.25 -1.01 -19.95
N ARG A 4 17.59 -1.16 -18.67
CA ARG A 4 16.82 -1.95 -17.72
C ARG A 4 15.67 -1.06 -17.25
N ALA A 5 14.43 -1.43 -17.52
CA ALA A 5 13.28 -0.79 -16.88
C ALA A 5 13.26 -1.22 -15.41
N THR A 6 13.04 -0.29 -14.49
CA THR A 6 13.08 -0.58 -13.05
C THR A 6 11.68 -0.69 -12.46
N VAL A 7 11.53 -1.33 -11.30
CA VAL A 7 10.24 -1.28 -10.58
C VAL A 7 10.02 0.17 -10.12
N GLY A 8 11.10 0.88 -9.78
CA GLY A 8 11.15 2.32 -9.46
C GLY A 8 10.46 3.24 -10.47
N ASP A 9 10.65 3.02 -11.78
CA ASP A 9 10.04 3.85 -12.83
C ASP A 9 8.50 3.70 -12.90
N LEU A 10 7.95 2.61 -12.34
CA LEU A 10 6.51 2.35 -12.19
C LEU A 10 5.99 2.63 -10.78
N LEU A 11 6.88 2.59 -9.80
CA LEU A 11 6.65 2.85 -8.38
C LEU A 11 6.73 4.33 -8.02
N GLY A 12 6.46 5.22 -8.97
CA GLY A 12 6.60 6.66 -8.74
C GLY A 12 5.86 7.15 -7.49
N LYS A 13 4.81 6.44 -7.03
CA LYS A 13 3.98 6.82 -5.88
C LYS A 13 3.40 5.59 -5.15
N LEU A 14 3.67 5.43 -3.84
CA LEU A 14 2.96 4.49 -2.95
C LEU A 14 1.75 5.19 -2.35
N LEU A 15 0.55 4.59 -2.38
CA LEU A 15 -0.68 5.23 -1.91
C LEU A 15 -1.23 4.60 -0.63
N PHE A 16 -1.73 5.41 0.30
CA PHE A 16 -2.32 4.98 1.58
C PHE A 16 -3.68 5.66 1.83
N GLN A 17 -4.42 5.17 2.83
CA GLN A 17 -5.74 5.69 3.23
C GLN A 17 -5.81 5.91 4.74
N HIS A 18 -6.63 6.85 5.17
CA HIS A 18 -6.91 7.12 6.58
C HIS A 18 -8.44 7.13 6.87
N VAL A 19 -8.85 6.67 8.06
CA VAL A 19 -10.24 6.64 8.54
C VAL A 19 -10.32 7.16 9.98
N GLU A 20 -11.23 8.11 10.27
CA GLU A 20 -11.35 8.80 11.57
C GLU A 20 -11.72 7.83 12.69
N THR A 21 -11.19 8.10 13.88
CA THR A 21 -11.61 7.44 15.12
C THR A 21 -12.92 8.04 15.67
N ALA A 22 -13.58 7.34 16.58
CA ALA A 22 -14.85 7.81 17.15
C ALA A 22 -14.72 9.13 17.96
N ASP A 23 -13.52 9.49 18.41
CA ASP A 23 -13.27 10.62 19.32
C ASP A 23 -13.03 11.97 18.58
N SER A 24 -12.73 11.94 17.28
CA SER A 24 -12.50 13.13 16.44
C SER A 24 -13.77 13.81 15.92
N ARG A 25 -14.96 13.22 16.16
CA ARG A 25 -16.28 13.68 15.67
C ARG A 25 -16.73 15.08 16.14
N ARG A 26 -15.89 15.84 16.86
CA ARG A 26 -16.21 17.18 17.36
C ARG A 26 -15.53 18.34 16.62
N ARG A 27 -14.72 18.10 15.57
CA ARG A 27 -14.03 19.19 14.85
C ARG A 27 -14.16 19.24 13.32
N SER A 28 -14.74 18.24 12.66
CA SER A 28 -14.99 18.31 11.20
C SER A 28 -16.30 19.04 10.89
N ALA A 29 -16.25 20.38 10.93
CA ALA A 29 -17.31 21.26 10.40
C ALA A 29 -16.67 22.47 9.71
N ARG A 30 -15.89 22.21 8.65
CA ARG A 30 -15.36 23.13 7.61
C ARG A 30 -14.51 22.23 6.71
N VAL A 31 -14.75 22.03 5.40
CA VAL A 31 -15.28 22.90 4.35
C VAL A 31 -16.15 22.04 3.44
N GLY A 32 -17.47 22.13 3.60
CA GLY A 32 -18.42 21.66 2.60
C GLY A 32 -18.48 22.66 1.45
N GLY A 33 -17.66 22.47 0.44
CA GLY A 33 -17.65 23.26 -0.79
C GLY A 33 -17.89 22.36 -2.00
N SER A 34 -19.14 22.32 -2.47
CA SER A 34 -19.56 21.68 -3.72
C SER A 34 -18.58 21.95 -4.87
N ARG A 35 -18.09 20.89 -5.52
CA ARG A 35 -17.58 20.95 -6.89
C ARG A 35 -18.02 19.73 -7.69
N ALA A 36 -19.25 19.82 -8.19
CA ALA A 36 -19.63 19.06 -9.37
C ALA A 36 -18.95 19.65 -10.60
N MET A 37 -18.11 18.87 -11.29
CA MET A 37 -17.89 18.99 -12.75
C MET A 37 -17.43 17.62 -13.24
N ARG A 38 -18.30 16.83 -13.86
CA ARG A 38 -18.74 16.86 -15.28
C ARG A 38 -17.89 15.88 -16.09
N LEU A 39 -18.42 14.66 -16.22
CA LEU A 39 -18.10 13.71 -17.29
C LEU A 39 -18.05 14.45 -18.63
N GLU A 40 -16.91 14.39 -19.31
CA GLU A 40 -16.79 14.11 -20.75
C GLU A 40 -15.31 14.16 -21.15
N ALA A 41 -14.65 13.00 -21.06
CA ALA A 41 -13.47 12.68 -21.85
C ALA A 41 -13.44 11.15 -22.02
N LEU A 42 -14.00 10.67 -23.14
CA LEU A 42 -13.75 9.31 -23.63
C LEU A 42 -12.33 9.29 -24.19
N GLU A 43 -11.35 9.20 -23.29
CA GLU A 43 -9.96 8.94 -23.67
C GLU A 43 -9.71 7.44 -23.62
N THR A 44 -9.17 6.91 -24.72
CA THR A 44 -8.76 5.51 -24.84
C THR A 44 -7.81 5.14 -23.72
N ARG A 45 -8.27 4.31 -22.78
CA ARG A 45 -7.47 3.71 -21.71
C ARG A 45 -6.31 2.94 -22.33
N ASN A 46 -5.07 3.39 -22.08
CA ASN A 46 -3.90 2.61 -22.38
C ASN A 46 -3.73 1.55 -21.30
N LEU A 47 -4.04 0.31 -21.65
CA LEU A 47 -3.68 -0.85 -20.86
C LEU A 47 -2.16 -0.84 -20.64
N LEU A 48 -1.75 -1.26 -19.45
CA LEU A 48 -0.41 -1.77 -19.21
C LEU A 48 -0.20 -3.03 -20.07
N SER A 49 0.12 -2.82 -21.35
CA SER A 49 0.21 -3.81 -22.44
C SER A 49 -0.49 -5.14 -22.17
N VAL A 50 -1.75 -5.28 -22.60
CA VAL A 50 -2.35 -6.61 -22.80
C VAL A 50 -1.62 -7.28 -23.96
N SER A 51 -0.60 -8.06 -23.64
CA SER A 51 -0.13 -9.14 -24.49
C SER A 51 -0.03 -10.40 -23.65
N GLY A 52 -1.16 -11.08 -23.55
CA GLY A 52 -1.30 -12.33 -22.80
C GLY A 52 -2.70 -12.90 -22.92
N THR A 53 -3.19 -13.15 -24.14
CA THR A 53 -4.26 -14.14 -24.37
C THR A 53 -3.68 -15.55 -24.22
N GLY A 54 -3.02 -15.82 -23.10
CA GLY A 54 -2.73 -17.17 -22.68
C GLY A 54 -3.91 -17.62 -21.85
N ASP A 55 -4.79 -18.44 -22.41
CA ASP A 55 -5.97 -19.02 -21.77
C ASP A 55 -5.64 -19.95 -20.56
N ASP A 56 -4.44 -19.82 -19.96
CA ASP A 56 -3.88 -20.74 -18.96
C ASP A 56 -3.46 -20.06 -17.63
N GLU A 57 -3.58 -18.74 -17.46
CA GLU A 57 -3.31 -18.10 -16.16
C GLU A 57 -4.56 -18.15 -15.27
N PRO A 58 -4.54 -18.85 -14.11
CA PRO A 58 -5.71 -19.01 -13.26
C PRO A 58 -6.13 -17.72 -12.53
N PHE A 59 -5.34 -16.65 -12.62
CA PHE A 59 -5.55 -15.39 -11.92
C PHE A 59 -5.52 -14.18 -12.87
N GLY A 60 -6.44 -13.24 -12.66
CA GLY A 60 -6.49 -12.01 -13.45
C GLY A 60 -5.35 -11.04 -13.09
N THR A 61 -4.80 -10.39 -14.12
CA THR A 61 -4.03 -9.14 -13.99
C THR A 61 -4.88 -8.00 -14.55
N GLY A 62 -4.77 -6.79 -14.00
CA GLY A 62 -5.72 -5.73 -14.33
C GLY A 62 -5.40 -4.34 -13.79
N SER A 63 -4.13 -4.05 -13.45
CA SER A 63 -3.75 -2.65 -13.19
C SER A 63 -3.70 -1.89 -14.50
N LEU A 64 -4.35 -0.73 -14.54
CA LEU A 64 -4.29 0.21 -15.65
C LEU A 64 -3.35 1.38 -15.34
N GLU A 65 -2.85 2.05 -16.38
CA GLU A 65 -2.17 3.34 -16.25
C GLU A 65 -3.15 4.44 -15.83
N LEU A 66 -2.61 5.50 -15.22
CA LEU A 66 -3.39 6.70 -14.91
C LEU A 66 -3.58 7.55 -16.17
N GLY A 67 -4.83 7.91 -16.46
CA GLY A 67 -5.16 8.91 -17.48
C GLY A 67 -4.94 10.35 -16.98
N GLU A 68 -5.12 11.34 -17.86
CA GLU A 68 -4.96 12.75 -17.49
C GLU A 68 -5.94 13.17 -16.39
N ALA A 69 -7.20 12.73 -16.48
CA ALA A 69 -8.23 13.00 -15.48
C ALA A 69 -7.87 12.41 -14.10
N ASP A 70 -7.27 11.21 -14.08
CA ASP A 70 -6.80 10.58 -12.84
C ASP A 70 -5.67 11.36 -12.20
N LEU A 71 -4.73 11.88 -13.01
CA LEU A 71 -3.63 12.70 -12.51
C LEU A 71 -4.11 14.03 -11.92
N VAL A 72 -5.13 14.65 -12.54
CA VAL A 72 -5.78 15.85 -11.99
C VAL A 72 -6.48 15.54 -10.68
N TRP A 73 -7.35 14.51 -10.66
CA TRP A 73 -8.05 14.12 -9.44
C TRP A 73 -7.06 13.80 -8.32
N LYS A 74 -5.99 13.06 -8.63
CA LYS A 74 -4.91 12.74 -7.69
C LYS A 74 -4.27 13.99 -7.09
N ALA A 75 -3.93 14.98 -7.91
CA ALA A 75 -3.30 16.21 -7.44
C ALA A 75 -4.25 17.07 -6.58
N GLU A 76 -5.56 16.97 -6.80
CA GLU A 76 -6.57 17.73 -6.06
C GLU A 76 -7.02 17.06 -4.76
N ASN A 77 -6.93 15.73 -4.66
CA ASN A 77 -7.58 14.95 -3.59
C ASN A 77 -6.61 14.11 -2.74
N LEU A 78 -5.36 13.89 -3.16
CA LEU A 78 -4.40 13.10 -2.40
C LEU A 78 -3.30 13.96 -1.79
N ALA A 79 -3.10 13.82 -0.48
CA ALA A 79 -1.98 14.46 0.21
C ALA A 79 -0.64 13.91 -0.28
N ALA A 80 0.28 14.80 -0.66
CA ALA A 80 1.64 14.42 -1.03
C ALA A 80 2.51 14.49 0.22
N ALA A 81 2.95 13.34 0.73
CA ALA A 81 3.72 13.30 1.97
C ALA A 81 5.07 14.04 1.81
N SER A 82 5.25 15.16 2.50
CA SER A 82 6.56 15.81 2.68
C SER A 82 7.26 15.32 3.94
N ASP A 83 6.48 14.93 4.96
CA ASP A 83 6.96 14.30 6.19
C ASP A 83 5.86 13.42 6.82
N VAL A 84 6.25 12.54 7.73
CA VAL A 84 5.34 11.63 8.45
C VAL A 84 5.69 11.65 9.93
N LEU A 85 4.76 12.15 10.76
CA LEU A 85 4.87 12.12 12.22
C LEU A 85 4.55 10.72 12.75
N LEU A 86 5.08 10.35 13.92
CA LEU A 86 4.65 9.12 14.59
C LEU A 86 3.24 9.28 15.16
N ASN A 87 2.46 8.21 15.19
CA ASN A 87 1.29 8.10 16.06
C ASN A 87 1.62 7.29 17.32
N GLU A 88 0.60 7.02 18.15
CA GLU A 88 0.77 6.24 19.39
C GLU A 88 1.42 4.87 19.15
N LEU A 89 0.95 4.11 18.15
CA LEU A 89 1.52 2.81 17.77
C LEU A 89 2.95 2.94 17.24
N GLY A 90 3.21 3.95 16.40
CA GLY A 90 4.54 4.24 15.90
C GLY A 90 5.53 4.54 17.03
N LEU A 91 5.13 5.37 17.99
CA LEU A 91 5.95 5.70 19.17
C LEU A 91 6.19 4.47 20.05
N GLU A 92 5.18 3.63 20.28
CA GLU A 92 5.31 2.37 21.03
C GLU A 92 6.38 1.47 20.39
N ARG A 93 6.30 1.28 19.07
CA ARG A 93 7.23 0.45 18.30
C ARG A 93 8.65 1.03 18.31
N VAL A 94 8.79 2.34 18.12
CA VAL A 94 10.08 3.04 18.22
C VAL A 94 10.67 2.87 19.62
N ASN A 95 9.89 3.05 20.67
CA ASN A 95 10.37 2.88 22.05
C ASN A 95 10.75 1.44 22.37
N SER A 96 10.09 0.45 21.76
CA SER A 96 10.48 -0.95 21.87
C SER A 96 11.84 -1.20 21.21
N ALA A 97 12.05 -0.71 19.98
CA ALA A 97 13.34 -0.81 19.28
C ALA A 97 14.46 -0.08 20.04
N ARG A 98 14.17 1.07 20.62
CA ARG A 98 15.12 1.82 21.48
C ARG A 98 15.53 1.02 22.71
N ALA A 99 14.59 0.32 23.35
CA ALA A 99 14.88 -0.51 24.51
C ALA A 99 15.84 -1.67 24.18
N GLU A 100 15.69 -2.28 23.01
CA GLU A 100 16.61 -3.33 22.52
C GLU A 100 18.04 -2.80 22.32
N LEU A 101 18.18 -1.53 21.95
CA LEU A 101 19.46 -0.82 21.84
C LEU A 101 19.97 -0.22 23.17
N GLY A 102 19.25 -0.43 24.28
CA GLY A 102 19.59 0.15 25.59
C GLY A 102 19.42 1.67 25.68
N LEU A 103 18.63 2.27 24.77
CA LEU A 103 18.31 3.70 24.74
C LEU A 103 17.08 4.00 25.60
N ALA A 104 17.02 5.20 26.16
CA ALA A 104 15.85 5.66 26.92
C ALA A 104 14.64 5.85 26.00
N PRO A 105 13.40 5.57 26.47
CA PRO A 105 12.19 5.82 25.69
C PRO A 105 12.00 7.32 25.46
N LEU A 106 11.41 7.67 24.33
CA LEU A 106 10.97 9.00 23.96
C LEU A 106 9.56 9.23 24.51
N SER A 107 9.32 10.43 25.04
CA SER A 107 8.00 10.91 25.40
C SER A 107 7.29 11.57 24.21
N GLU A 108 5.95 11.64 24.26
CA GLU A 108 5.14 12.30 23.24
C GLU A 108 5.54 13.77 23.03
N GLN A 109 5.98 14.46 24.09
CA GLN A 109 6.38 15.86 24.03
C GLN A 109 7.74 16.03 23.31
N GLU A 110 8.61 15.03 23.33
CA GLU A 110 9.93 15.08 22.67
C GLU A 110 9.82 14.86 21.17
N VAL A 111 8.81 14.13 20.70
CA VAL A 111 8.69 13.71 19.29
C VAL A 111 7.49 14.29 18.54
N ALA A 112 6.61 15.01 19.24
CA ALA A 112 5.39 15.62 18.68
C ALA A 112 4.55 14.61 17.86
N ILE A 113 4.04 13.57 18.52
CA ILE A 113 3.17 12.58 17.85
C ILE A 113 1.87 13.22 17.34
N ALA A 114 1.29 12.62 16.30
CA ALA A 114 0.00 12.99 15.74
C ALA A 114 -1.09 11.96 16.11
N PRO A 115 -2.36 12.38 16.24
CA PRO A 115 -3.50 11.45 16.29
C PRO A 115 -3.54 10.54 15.06
N LEU A 116 -4.13 9.35 15.21
CA LEU A 116 -4.36 8.44 14.08
C LEU A 116 -5.14 9.18 12.99
N GLY A 117 -4.48 9.44 11.86
CA GLY A 117 -4.98 10.18 10.71
C GLY A 117 -4.44 11.52 10.40
N GLU A 118 -3.74 12.11 11.34
CA GLU A 118 -3.17 13.44 11.20
C GLU A 118 -1.64 13.35 11.05
N GLU A 119 -1.10 12.15 10.76
CA GLU A 119 0.35 11.90 10.73
C GLU A 119 1.04 12.49 9.50
N VAL A 120 0.32 12.68 8.39
CA VAL A 120 0.93 13.07 7.12
C VAL A 120 0.95 14.57 6.97
N VAL A 121 2.16 15.11 6.83
CA VAL A 121 2.38 16.52 6.49
C VAL A 121 2.31 16.68 4.98
N ASP A 122 1.35 17.48 4.50
CA ASP A 122 1.15 17.72 3.08
C ASP A 122 2.13 18.78 2.54
N ALA A 123 2.89 18.39 1.52
CA ALA A 123 3.87 19.24 0.83
C ALA A 123 3.29 20.55 0.29
N LEU A 124 2.00 20.58 -0.07
CA LEU A 124 1.34 21.78 -0.59
C LEU A 124 1.03 22.81 0.50
N LEU A 125 0.70 22.35 1.71
CA LEU A 125 0.43 23.25 2.84
C LEU A 125 1.72 23.87 3.38
N ASP A 126 2.82 23.10 3.37
CA ASP A 126 4.16 23.53 3.78
C ASP A 126 4.67 24.76 2.97
N GLN A 127 4.36 24.82 1.67
CA GLN A 127 4.77 25.95 0.82
C GLN A 127 3.96 27.24 1.02
N THR A 128 2.74 27.16 1.56
CA THR A 128 1.86 28.33 1.75
C THR A 128 2.07 29.05 3.09
N ALA A 129 2.64 28.36 4.07
CA ALA A 129 3.12 28.96 5.30
C ALA A 129 4.50 29.60 5.04
N GLY A 130 4.52 30.83 4.52
CA GLY A 130 5.73 31.61 4.23
C GLY A 130 6.59 31.97 5.46
N GLY A 131 7.02 30.99 6.25
CA GLY A 131 7.98 31.08 7.32
C GLY A 131 9.29 30.45 6.88
N ALA A 132 10.40 30.94 7.43
CA ALA A 132 11.75 30.44 7.24
C ALA A 132 11.78 28.93 7.04
N GLY A 133 12.59 28.47 6.06
CA GLY A 133 13.00 27.07 6.00
C GLY A 133 13.35 26.65 7.41
N GLY A 134 12.44 25.90 8.02
CA GLY A 134 12.62 25.38 9.35
C GLY A 134 13.89 24.59 9.22
N GLU A 135 14.94 25.06 9.90
CA GLU A 135 16.10 24.22 10.14
C GLU A 135 15.52 22.88 10.56
N LEU A 136 15.78 21.87 9.72
CA LEU A 136 15.52 20.47 9.97
C LEU A 136 15.91 20.26 11.42
N LEU A 137 14.93 20.29 12.33
CA LEU A 137 15.19 19.89 13.70
C LEU A 137 15.66 18.47 13.52
N ASP A 138 16.90 18.26 13.95
CA ASP A 138 17.71 17.08 13.81
C ASP A 138 16.92 15.83 14.22
N MET A 139 16.07 15.36 13.29
CA MET A 139 15.31 14.13 13.41
C MET A 139 16.25 12.94 13.34
N ALA A 140 17.56 13.12 13.11
CA ALA A 140 18.53 12.03 13.22
C ALA A 140 18.54 11.39 14.63
N GLY A 141 18.06 12.10 15.67
CA GLY A 141 17.89 11.54 17.02
C GLY A 141 16.60 10.75 17.27
N VAL A 142 15.54 10.98 16.46
CA VAL A 142 14.18 10.41 16.64
C VAL A 142 13.79 9.48 15.48
N GLN A 143 14.07 9.86 14.23
CA GLN A 143 14.06 8.97 13.05
C GLN A 143 15.24 8.00 13.03
N GLY A 144 16.25 8.19 13.87
CA GLY A 144 17.40 7.27 13.98
C GLY A 144 17.09 5.89 14.55
N VAL A 145 15.85 5.59 14.96
CA VAL A 145 15.46 4.28 15.54
C VAL A 145 14.02 3.89 15.18
N LEU A 146 13.64 3.90 13.91
CA LEU A 146 12.51 3.06 13.51
C LEU A 146 12.82 1.59 13.84
N PRO A 147 11.82 0.75 14.13
CA PRO A 147 12.04 -0.69 14.24
C PRO A 147 12.76 -1.22 13.00
N SER A 148 13.70 -2.15 13.17
CA SER A 148 14.36 -2.80 12.02
C SER A 148 13.40 -3.63 11.19
N ALA A 149 12.29 -4.10 11.78
CA ALA A 149 11.24 -4.82 11.09
C ALA A 149 9.84 -4.46 11.61
N VAL A 150 8.87 -4.42 10.70
CA VAL A 150 7.44 -4.24 10.98
C VAL A 150 6.65 -5.17 10.08
N ASP A 151 5.66 -5.88 10.62
CA ASP A 151 4.68 -6.64 9.83
C ASP A 151 3.25 -6.36 10.32
N ASN A 152 2.56 -5.44 9.64
CA ASN A 152 1.18 -5.09 9.96
C ASN A 152 0.19 -6.21 9.59
N SER A 153 0.60 -7.23 8.81
CA SER A 153 -0.26 -8.37 8.50
C SER A 153 -0.51 -9.30 9.70
N THR A 154 0.28 -9.13 10.76
CA THR A 154 0.13 -9.86 12.03
C THR A 154 -0.85 -9.19 13.00
N LEU A 155 -1.25 -7.94 12.72
CA LEU A 155 -2.21 -7.21 13.55
C LEU A 155 -3.62 -7.78 13.39
N GLN A 156 -4.46 -7.65 14.43
CA GLN A 156 -5.86 -8.05 14.36
C GLN A 156 -6.69 -7.32 13.28
N TYR A 157 -6.15 -6.21 12.78
CA TYR A 157 -6.77 -5.34 11.78
C TYR A 157 -6.54 -5.81 10.35
N PHE A 158 -5.56 -6.69 10.10
CA PHE A 158 -5.28 -7.13 8.73
C PHE A 158 -6.25 -8.25 8.33
N PRO A 159 -7.03 -8.09 7.25
CA PRO A 159 -7.86 -9.18 6.77
C PRO A 159 -6.98 -10.22 6.08
N GLY A 160 -7.18 -11.49 6.42
CA GLY A 160 -6.38 -12.59 5.87
C GLY A 160 -6.40 -12.67 4.33
N ILE A 161 -5.38 -13.29 3.74
CA ILE A 161 -5.20 -13.37 2.29
C ILE A 161 -6.43 -13.97 1.59
N ARG A 162 -6.87 -13.32 0.50
CA ARG A 162 -7.94 -13.77 -0.39
C ARG A 162 -7.45 -14.03 -1.81
N ASN A 163 -8.37 -14.52 -2.63
CA ASN A 163 -8.15 -14.86 -4.02
C ASN A 163 -9.14 -14.09 -4.91
N GLN A 164 -8.63 -13.30 -5.84
CA GLN A 164 -9.41 -12.55 -6.81
C GLN A 164 -10.01 -13.42 -7.94
N GLY A 165 -9.51 -14.64 -8.11
CA GLY A 165 -9.88 -15.52 -9.20
C GLY A 165 -9.44 -14.96 -10.56
N SER A 166 -10.23 -15.24 -11.59
CA SER A 166 -9.91 -14.84 -12.96
C SER A 166 -10.17 -13.37 -13.27
N LEU A 167 -10.84 -12.61 -12.38
CA LEU A 167 -11.16 -11.21 -12.64
C LEU A 167 -9.90 -10.33 -12.53
N GLY A 168 -9.85 -9.27 -13.34
CA GLY A 168 -8.81 -8.22 -13.31
C GLY A 168 -8.86 -7.31 -12.07
N SER A 169 -9.35 -7.79 -10.93
CA SER A 169 -9.72 -6.99 -9.76
C SER A 169 -8.61 -6.80 -8.71
N CYS A 170 -7.34 -7.03 -9.06
CA CYS A 170 -6.19 -6.86 -8.16
C CYS A 170 -6.17 -5.49 -7.46
N VAL A 171 -6.54 -4.42 -8.16
CA VAL A 171 -6.61 -3.07 -7.61
C VAL A 171 -7.68 -2.95 -6.50
N PRO A 172 -8.97 -3.29 -6.74
CA PRO A 172 -9.96 -3.40 -5.68
C PRO A 172 -9.55 -4.28 -4.50
N PHE A 173 -8.84 -5.39 -4.71
CA PHE A 173 -8.37 -6.21 -3.59
C PHE A 173 -7.33 -5.47 -2.74
N SER A 174 -6.33 -4.85 -3.36
CA SER A 174 -5.31 -4.10 -2.63
C SER A 174 -5.91 -2.91 -1.87
N VAL A 175 -6.71 -2.12 -2.56
CA VAL A 175 -7.17 -0.82 -2.07
C VAL A 175 -8.40 -0.98 -1.16
N THR A 176 -9.42 -1.72 -1.59
CA THR A 176 -10.68 -1.87 -0.85
C THR A 176 -10.61 -3.03 0.15
N TYR A 177 -10.19 -4.22 -0.29
CA TYR A 177 -10.21 -5.38 0.60
C TYR A 177 -9.13 -5.30 1.67
N TYR A 178 -7.85 -5.09 1.31
CA TYR A 178 -6.76 -5.03 2.30
C TYR A 178 -6.70 -3.66 2.99
N THR A 179 -6.46 -2.59 2.24
CA THR A 179 -6.17 -1.26 2.83
C THR A 179 -7.35 -0.68 3.59
N LEU A 180 -8.52 -0.49 2.96
CA LEU A 180 -9.67 0.13 3.63
C LEU A 180 -10.14 -0.68 4.85
N THR A 181 -10.18 -2.02 4.72
CA THR A 181 -10.56 -2.89 5.84
C THR A 181 -9.60 -2.73 7.01
N HIS A 182 -8.30 -2.76 6.74
CA HIS A 182 -7.27 -2.63 7.77
C HIS A 182 -7.34 -1.28 8.48
N MET A 183 -7.40 -0.19 7.71
CA MET A 183 -7.43 1.16 8.28
C MET A 183 -8.72 1.41 9.06
N THR A 184 -9.86 0.92 8.57
CA THR A 184 -11.14 1.04 9.31
C THR A 184 -11.16 0.16 10.56
N ALA A 185 -10.65 -1.06 10.47
CA ALA A 185 -10.58 -1.97 11.61
C ALA A 185 -9.67 -1.41 12.71
N MET A 186 -8.53 -0.82 12.33
CA MET A 186 -7.65 -0.12 13.26
C MET A 186 -8.34 1.08 13.93
N ALA A 187 -9.01 1.94 13.15
CA ALA A 187 -9.71 3.11 13.67
C ALA A 187 -10.91 2.76 14.59
N ARG A 188 -11.49 1.57 14.41
CA ARG A 188 -12.67 1.09 15.17
C ARG A 188 -12.36 0.00 16.20
N GLY A 189 -11.11 -0.45 16.31
CA GLY A 189 -10.72 -1.56 17.18
C GLY A 189 -11.37 -2.90 16.82
N TRP A 190 -11.58 -3.17 15.53
CA TRP A 190 -12.19 -4.42 15.06
C TRP A 190 -11.16 -5.52 14.89
N ASP A 191 -11.51 -6.75 15.27
CA ASP A 191 -10.77 -7.94 14.84
C ASP A 191 -11.37 -8.45 13.52
N VAL A 192 -10.54 -8.48 12.47
CA VAL A 192 -10.91 -8.97 11.15
C VAL A 192 -10.09 -10.18 10.72
N THR A 193 -9.38 -10.83 11.64
CA THR A 193 -8.53 -11.99 11.33
C THR A 193 -9.32 -13.24 10.96
N ASN A 194 -10.55 -13.39 11.46
CA ASN A 194 -11.40 -14.54 11.14
C ASN A 194 -11.78 -14.53 9.64
N PRO A 195 -11.32 -15.51 8.84
CA PRO A 195 -11.55 -15.53 7.39
C PRO A 195 -13.00 -15.87 7.01
N SER A 196 -13.79 -16.43 7.93
CA SER A 196 -15.19 -16.79 7.70
C SER A 196 -16.14 -15.64 8.00
N ASP A 197 -15.70 -14.65 8.78
CA ASP A 197 -16.50 -13.47 9.11
C ASP A 197 -16.29 -12.38 8.07
N ASN A 198 -17.34 -12.03 7.34
CA ASN A 198 -17.33 -11.01 6.29
C ASN A 198 -18.11 -9.73 6.69
N THR A 199 -18.50 -9.61 7.95
CA THR A 199 -19.32 -8.48 8.44
C THR A 199 -18.53 -7.19 8.63
N ASN A 200 -17.20 -7.26 8.75
CA ASN A 200 -16.32 -6.12 8.97
C ASN A 200 -15.15 -6.07 7.98
N LYS A 201 -15.33 -6.61 6.76
CA LYS A 201 -14.34 -6.60 5.68
C LYS A 201 -14.97 -6.02 4.45
N PHE A 202 -14.33 -5.12 3.72
CA PHE A 202 -14.96 -4.45 2.59
C PHE A 202 -14.88 -5.25 1.29
N SER A 203 -15.94 -5.13 0.47
CA SER A 203 -16.04 -5.91 -0.76
C SER A 203 -15.23 -5.27 -1.89
N PRO A 204 -14.25 -5.97 -2.49
CA PRO A 204 -13.58 -5.50 -3.70
C PRO A 204 -14.53 -5.50 -4.92
N LYS A 205 -15.63 -6.25 -4.88
CA LYS A 205 -16.63 -6.26 -5.96
C LYS A 205 -17.29 -4.90 -6.14
N TRP A 206 -17.51 -4.19 -5.04
CA TRP A 206 -18.14 -2.87 -5.05
C TRP A 206 -17.37 -1.88 -5.91
N THR A 207 -16.11 -1.65 -5.55
CA THR A 207 -15.28 -0.70 -6.29
C THR A 207 -14.94 -1.22 -7.68
N TYR A 208 -14.75 -2.53 -7.86
CA TYR A 208 -14.47 -3.08 -9.20
C TYR A 208 -15.61 -2.81 -10.17
N ASN A 209 -16.84 -3.14 -9.79
CA ASN A 209 -18.00 -3.00 -10.67
C ASN A 209 -18.33 -1.55 -11.01
N MET A 210 -17.84 -0.57 -10.23
CA MET A 210 -17.99 0.85 -10.54
C MET A 210 -16.99 1.38 -11.56
N VAL A 211 -15.78 0.83 -11.61
CA VAL A 211 -14.66 1.41 -12.39
C VAL A 211 -14.29 0.60 -13.63
N ASN A 212 -14.82 -0.62 -13.76
CA ASN A 212 -14.44 -1.56 -14.82
C ASN A 212 -15.11 -1.32 -16.19
N ASP A 213 -15.86 -0.22 -16.36
CA ASP A 213 -16.62 0.11 -17.58
C ASP A 213 -17.58 -0.98 -18.08
N GLY A 214 -18.00 -1.90 -17.19
CA GLY A 214 -18.83 -3.04 -17.55
C GLY A 214 -18.09 -4.12 -18.34
N VAL A 215 -16.76 -4.14 -18.35
CA VAL A 215 -15.93 -5.22 -18.91
C VAL A 215 -14.92 -5.69 -17.87
N ASP A 216 -14.44 -6.93 -17.96
CA ASP A 216 -13.38 -7.44 -17.08
C ASP A 216 -11.99 -6.98 -17.58
N GLY A 217 -11.79 -5.66 -17.61
CA GLY A 217 -10.62 -5.01 -18.21
C GLY A 217 -9.60 -4.48 -17.21
N GLY A 218 -9.85 -4.61 -15.91
CA GLY A 218 -9.02 -4.03 -14.86
C GLY A 218 -9.51 -2.66 -14.37
N ALA A 219 -8.67 -2.01 -13.56
CA ALA A 219 -8.89 -0.70 -12.94
C ALA A 219 -7.54 -0.03 -12.63
N ASN A 220 -7.52 1.28 -12.39
CA ASN A 220 -6.37 1.92 -11.75
C ASN A 220 -6.65 2.31 -10.28
N ILE A 221 -5.57 2.53 -9.50
CA ILE A 221 -5.67 2.80 -8.06
C ILE A 221 -6.47 4.08 -7.79
N VAL A 222 -6.30 5.12 -8.62
CA VAL A 222 -6.93 6.42 -8.40
C VAL A 222 -8.44 6.35 -8.61
N GLU A 223 -8.91 5.64 -9.63
CA GLU A 223 -10.34 5.41 -9.85
C GLU A 223 -10.98 4.70 -8.65
N VAL A 224 -10.33 3.64 -8.14
CA VAL A 224 -10.83 2.93 -6.95
C VAL A 224 -10.85 3.84 -5.72
N MET A 225 -9.80 4.64 -5.51
CA MET A 225 -9.77 5.61 -4.42
C MET A 225 -10.85 6.69 -4.56
N SER A 226 -11.15 7.15 -5.77
CA SER A 226 -12.22 8.13 -6.01
C SER A 226 -13.60 7.59 -5.61
N VAL A 227 -13.90 6.32 -5.95
CA VAL A 227 -15.13 5.65 -5.50
C VAL A 227 -15.19 5.59 -3.98
N LEU A 228 -14.08 5.25 -3.31
CA LEU A 228 -14.04 5.20 -1.85
C LEU A 228 -14.23 6.58 -1.23
N ALA A 229 -13.64 7.64 -1.79
CA ALA A 229 -13.84 9.02 -1.33
C ALA A 229 -15.30 9.48 -1.42
N ASP A 230 -15.99 9.13 -2.50
CA ASP A 230 -17.37 9.57 -2.73
C ASP A 230 -18.41 8.69 -2.05
N HIS A 231 -18.18 7.38 -1.99
CA HIS A 231 -19.20 6.38 -1.66
C HIS A 231 -18.82 5.44 -0.53
N GLY A 232 -17.55 5.37 -0.16
CA GLY A 232 -17.03 4.35 0.75
C GLY A 232 -17.19 2.96 0.14
N ALA A 233 -17.32 1.94 0.98
CA ALA A 233 -17.58 0.58 0.53
C ALA A 233 -18.49 -0.19 1.49
N PRO A 234 -19.39 -1.03 0.97
CA PRO A 234 -20.12 -1.99 1.78
C PRO A 234 -19.21 -3.15 2.16
N THR A 235 -19.63 -3.86 3.19
CA THR A 235 -18.97 -5.06 3.66
C THR A 235 -19.12 -6.18 2.63
N TRP A 236 -18.24 -7.18 2.71
CA TRP A 236 -18.28 -8.39 1.90
C TRP A 236 -19.54 -9.21 2.20
N ALA A 237 -20.08 -9.13 3.42
CA ALA A 237 -21.36 -9.74 3.75
C ALA A 237 -22.53 -9.10 2.97
N GLU A 238 -22.53 -7.77 2.81
CA GLU A 238 -23.55 -7.03 2.06
C GLU A 238 -23.38 -7.18 0.55
N MET A 239 -22.14 -7.24 0.07
CA MET A 239 -21.83 -7.46 -1.34
C MET A 239 -20.81 -8.58 -1.54
N PRO A 240 -21.23 -9.85 -1.52
CA PRO A 240 -20.31 -10.98 -1.69
C PRO A 240 -19.57 -10.94 -3.02
N TYR A 241 -18.26 -11.23 -2.95
CA TYR A 241 -17.42 -11.34 -4.13
C TYR A 241 -17.69 -12.65 -4.89
N ASP A 242 -17.84 -12.54 -6.20
CA ASP A 242 -17.96 -13.64 -7.15
C ASP A 242 -17.51 -13.14 -8.54
N SER A 243 -17.67 -13.96 -9.58
CA SER A 243 -17.25 -13.61 -10.95
C SER A 243 -18.19 -12.62 -11.67
N ASN A 244 -19.28 -12.16 -11.06
CA ASN A 244 -20.21 -11.22 -11.68
C ASN A 244 -19.72 -9.77 -11.57
N PHE A 245 -18.79 -9.42 -12.45
CA PHE A 245 -18.22 -8.09 -12.58
C PHE A 245 -19.20 -7.01 -13.11
N ARG A 246 -20.46 -7.38 -13.40
CA ARG A 246 -21.52 -6.46 -13.89
C ARG A 246 -22.67 -6.29 -12.90
N GLN A 247 -22.64 -6.97 -11.76
CA GLN A 247 -23.71 -6.85 -10.78
C GLN A 247 -23.78 -5.42 -10.26
N TRP A 248 -24.98 -4.86 -10.27
CA TRP A 248 -25.21 -3.53 -9.74
C TRP A 248 -26.21 -3.55 -8.59
N VAL A 249 -26.00 -2.68 -7.59
CA VAL A 249 -26.78 -2.67 -6.34
C VAL A 249 -27.83 -1.54 -6.38
N TYR A 250 -28.68 -1.53 -7.40
CA TYR A 250 -29.69 -0.47 -7.55
C TYR A 250 -30.93 -0.63 -6.66
N ASN A 251 -31.23 -1.86 -6.26
CA ASN A 251 -32.47 -2.20 -5.59
C ASN A 251 -32.38 -2.18 -4.05
N ASP A 252 -31.20 -1.88 -3.50
CA ASP A 252 -30.99 -1.84 -2.06
C ASP A 252 -30.27 -0.56 -1.61
N ALA A 253 -31.06 0.45 -1.27
CA ALA A 253 -30.56 1.73 -0.76
C ALA A 253 -29.84 1.60 0.60
N SER A 254 -30.03 0.49 1.32
CA SER A 254 -29.33 0.29 2.60
C SER A 254 -27.83 0.10 2.41
N VAL A 255 -27.43 -0.71 1.43
CA VAL A 255 -26.02 -0.95 1.08
C VAL A 255 -25.29 0.36 0.78
N TRP A 256 -25.91 1.27 0.01
CA TRP A 256 -25.33 2.58 -0.31
C TRP A 256 -25.19 3.48 0.92
N ARG A 257 -26.24 3.54 1.74
CA ARG A 257 -26.21 4.36 2.96
C ARG A 257 -25.18 3.86 3.95
N ASP A 258 -25.07 2.54 4.08
CA ASP A 258 -24.18 1.91 5.03
C ASP A 258 -22.73 1.99 4.53
N ALA A 259 -22.47 2.01 3.21
CA ALA A 259 -21.14 2.25 2.65
C ALA A 259 -20.56 3.64 2.97
N ILE A 260 -21.40 4.69 2.96
CA ILE A 260 -20.97 6.10 3.15
C ILE A 260 -20.31 6.34 4.52
N GLN A 261 -20.61 5.52 5.54
CA GLN A 261 -20.00 5.63 6.87
C GLN A 261 -18.55 5.13 6.93
N TYR A 262 -18.08 4.50 5.85
CA TYR A 262 -16.75 3.90 5.71
C TYR A 262 -15.89 4.63 4.68
N ARG A 263 -16.24 5.88 4.36
CA ARG A 263 -15.37 6.72 3.53
C ARG A 263 -14.06 6.97 4.28
N PRO A 264 -12.90 6.84 3.60
CA PRO A 264 -11.67 7.38 4.15
C PRO A 264 -11.81 8.89 4.26
N ASN A 265 -11.23 9.48 5.31
CA ASN A 265 -11.23 10.94 5.45
C ASN A 265 -10.16 11.57 4.60
N ASP A 266 -8.96 10.99 4.66
CA ASP A 266 -7.81 11.42 3.89
C ASP A 266 -7.18 10.23 3.20
N MET A 267 -6.54 10.50 2.08
CA MET A 267 -5.74 9.55 1.33
C MET A 267 -4.53 10.30 0.79
N GLY A 268 -3.44 9.60 0.56
CA GLY A 268 -2.22 10.26 0.15
C GLY A 268 -1.25 9.36 -0.57
N TYR A 269 -0.10 9.93 -0.90
CA TYR A 269 0.97 9.20 -1.53
C TYR A 269 2.36 9.64 -1.09
N VAL A 270 3.30 8.70 -1.10
CA VAL A 270 4.74 8.95 -0.96
C VAL A 270 5.38 8.91 -2.34
N SER A 271 6.22 9.90 -2.65
CA SER A 271 6.97 9.96 -3.92
C SER A 271 8.44 9.59 -3.71
N ASN A 272 9.15 9.29 -4.81
CA ASN A 272 10.60 9.06 -4.79
C ASN A 272 11.03 7.98 -3.78
N VAL A 273 10.27 6.89 -3.70
CA VAL A 273 10.43 5.82 -2.69
C VAL A 273 11.77 5.06 -2.79
N GLY A 274 12.47 5.16 -3.92
CA GLY A 274 13.84 4.63 -4.07
C GLY A 274 14.94 5.52 -3.46
N ALA A 275 14.60 6.75 -3.07
CA ALA A 275 15.50 7.64 -2.33
C ALA A 275 15.32 7.45 -0.82
N THR A 276 16.35 7.75 -0.04
CA THR A 276 16.36 7.57 1.42
C THR A 276 15.15 8.22 2.10
N VAL A 277 14.83 9.47 1.77
CA VAL A 277 13.70 10.18 2.39
C VAL A 277 12.37 9.48 2.11
N GLY A 278 12.12 9.10 0.85
CA GLY A 278 10.87 8.42 0.48
C GLY A 278 10.77 7.03 1.12
N LEU A 279 11.88 6.29 1.20
CA LEU A 279 11.92 5.00 1.88
C LEU A 279 11.61 5.13 3.38
N GLU A 280 12.21 6.10 4.06
CA GLU A 280 11.94 6.35 5.48
C GLU A 280 10.49 6.77 5.71
N GLN A 281 9.90 7.63 4.87
CA GLN A 281 8.47 7.99 4.95
C GLN A 281 7.55 6.76 4.86
N VAL A 282 7.86 5.82 3.95
CA VAL A 282 7.11 4.55 3.83
C VAL A 282 7.25 3.72 5.09
N LYS A 283 8.47 3.59 5.62
CA LYS A 283 8.72 2.85 6.86
C LYS A 283 8.01 3.48 8.06
N THR A 284 8.01 4.81 8.18
CA THR A 284 7.28 5.51 9.24
C THR A 284 5.77 5.27 9.12
N LEU A 285 5.19 5.33 7.92
CA LEU A 285 3.78 4.96 7.70
C LEU A 285 3.50 3.51 8.14
N LEU A 286 4.35 2.56 7.76
CA LEU A 286 4.24 1.16 8.17
C LEU A 286 4.36 1.01 9.70
N ALA A 287 5.30 1.70 10.34
CA ALA A 287 5.47 1.73 11.79
C ALA A 287 4.24 2.30 12.49
N ASN A 288 3.59 3.32 11.91
CA ASN A 288 2.31 3.87 12.36
C ASN A 288 1.11 2.94 12.12
N GLY A 289 1.32 1.80 11.46
CA GLY A 289 0.28 0.80 11.23
C GLY A 289 -0.43 0.91 9.87
N TYR A 290 -0.03 1.84 9.00
CA TYR A 290 -0.61 1.98 7.66
C TYR A 290 -0.27 0.80 6.76
N LEU A 291 -1.08 0.60 5.72
CA LEU A 291 -0.75 -0.21 4.55
C LEU A 291 -0.61 0.70 3.32
N LEU A 292 0.22 0.30 2.37
CA LEU A 292 0.43 1.06 1.13
C LEU A 292 0.18 0.21 -0.11
N ASN A 293 -0.26 0.85 -1.19
CA ASN A 293 -0.61 0.20 -2.46
C ASN A 293 0.35 0.63 -3.55
N TYR A 294 0.74 -0.30 -4.42
CA TYR A 294 1.58 0.01 -5.56
C TYR A 294 1.27 -0.80 -6.80
N SER A 295 1.54 -0.20 -7.96
CA SER A 295 1.43 -0.84 -9.27
C SER A 295 2.76 -1.44 -9.71
N THR A 296 2.70 -2.54 -10.46
CA THR A 296 3.86 -3.25 -11.00
C THR A 296 3.48 -4.13 -12.20
N TYR A 297 4.49 -4.76 -12.82
CA TYR A 297 4.34 -5.83 -13.82
C TYR A 297 4.73 -7.17 -13.22
N ILE A 298 3.79 -7.85 -12.57
CA ILE A 298 4.08 -9.04 -11.76
C ILE A 298 4.67 -10.19 -12.57
N ASN A 299 4.28 -10.35 -13.84
CA ASN A 299 4.79 -11.40 -14.72
C ASN A 299 6.20 -11.10 -15.25
N SER A 300 6.70 -9.89 -15.03
CA SER A 300 8.07 -9.48 -15.36
C SER A 300 8.99 -9.48 -14.13
N TRP A 301 8.49 -9.87 -12.95
CA TRP A 301 9.31 -9.94 -11.74
C TRP A 301 10.41 -10.98 -11.85
N GLN A 302 11.59 -10.58 -11.43
CA GLN A 302 12.74 -11.45 -11.28
C GLN A 302 13.02 -11.64 -9.80
N TYR A 303 13.33 -12.89 -9.42
CA TYR A 303 13.46 -13.29 -8.03
C TYR A 303 14.86 -13.76 -7.71
N LYS A 304 15.27 -13.56 -6.46
CA LYS A 304 16.38 -14.28 -5.83
C LYS A 304 15.93 -14.94 -4.54
N THR A 305 16.71 -15.92 -4.12
CA THR A 305 16.55 -16.56 -2.81
C THR A 305 17.11 -15.62 -1.75
N ILE A 306 16.37 -15.42 -0.67
CA ILE A 306 16.85 -14.70 0.51
C ILE A 306 17.97 -15.53 1.15
N GLY A 307 19.14 -14.91 1.30
CA GLY A 307 20.31 -15.49 1.95
C GLY A 307 20.18 -15.49 3.47
N ASN A 308 21.15 -16.10 4.15
CA ASN A 308 21.30 -15.98 5.60
C ASN A 308 22.48 -15.05 5.85
N ASP A 309 22.24 -13.90 6.48
CA ASP A 309 23.31 -13.04 6.98
C ASP A 309 23.92 -13.62 8.26
N PRO A 310 25.16 -14.13 8.24
CA PRO A 310 25.77 -14.75 9.41
C PRO A 310 26.06 -13.79 10.58
N SER A 311 25.87 -12.48 10.38
CA SER A 311 26.08 -11.45 11.41
C SER A 311 24.85 -11.19 12.29
N THR A 312 23.68 -11.68 11.91
CA THR A 312 22.44 -11.58 12.69
C THR A 312 21.62 -12.87 12.59
N THR A 313 20.60 -13.02 13.43
CA THR A 313 19.57 -14.07 13.30
C THR A 313 18.23 -13.49 12.87
N ASP A 314 18.17 -12.17 12.66
CA ASP A 314 16.92 -11.45 12.41
C ASP A 314 16.27 -11.86 11.08
N ASP A 315 17.05 -12.25 10.06
CA ASP A 315 16.56 -12.68 8.75
C ASP A 315 16.33 -14.20 8.64
N ASP A 316 16.68 -14.99 9.66
CA ASP A 316 16.65 -16.46 9.64
C ASP A 316 15.27 -17.02 9.25
N TYR A 317 14.19 -16.36 9.68
CA TYR A 317 12.81 -16.78 9.39
C TYR A 317 12.42 -16.61 7.92
N ALA A 318 13.18 -15.81 7.16
CA ALA A 318 12.96 -15.54 5.75
C ALA A 318 13.94 -16.28 4.82
N VAL A 319 15.00 -16.88 5.35
CA VAL A 319 15.99 -17.66 4.59
C VAL A 319 15.30 -18.70 3.71
N GLY A 320 15.68 -18.75 2.43
CA GLY A 320 15.11 -19.67 1.45
C GLY A 320 13.80 -19.21 0.81
N LYS A 321 13.13 -18.19 1.36
CA LYS A 321 12.02 -17.51 0.68
C LYS A 321 12.54 -16.69 -0.51
N LYS A 322 11.61 -16.11 -1.27
CA LYS A 322 11.91 -15.35 -2.48
C LYS A 322 11.67 -13.87 -2.28
N ALA A 323 12.63 -13.08 -2.76
CA ALA A 323 12.51 -11.64 -2.90
C ALA A 323 12.57 -11.27 -4.37
N ALA A 324 11.60 -10.49 -4.83
CA ALA A 324 11.69 -9.81 -6.11
C ALA A 324 12.72 -8.69 -6.00
N TYR A 325 13.60 -8.56 -6.99
CA TYR A 325 14.69 -7.57 -6.96
C TYR A 325 14.73 -6.64 -8.17
N TRP A 326 13.97 -6.94 -9.23
CA TRP A 326 13.71 -6.03 -10.36
C TRP A 326 12.59 -6.56 -11.26
N VAL A 327 12.15 -5.73 -12.21
CA VAL A 327 11.28 -6.10 -13.33
C VAL A 327 12.09 -6.10 -14.63
N ASN A 328 11.86 -7.07 -15.51
CA ASN A 328 12.56 -7.14 -16.81
C ASN A 328 11.68 -6.79 -18.02
N GLY A 329 10.51 -6.19 -17.79
CA GLY A 329 9.52 -5.90 -18.83
C GLY A 329 8.22 -5.37 -18.25
N THR A 330 7.19 -5.34 -19.10
CA THR A 330 5.89 -4.71 -18.81
C THR A 330 4.72 -5.69 -18.81
N ASN A 331 4.96 -6.98 -18.53
CA ASN A 331 3.90 -7.99 -18.59
C ASN A 331 3.15 -8.11 -17.25
N GLY A 332 1.82 -8.15 -17.32
CA GLY A 332 0.94 -8.43 -16.17
C GLY A 332 0.83 -7.23 -15.25
N GLY A 333 0.19 -6.15 -15.72
CA GLY A 333 -0.12 -4.98 -14.88
C GLY A 333 -0.89 -5.41 -13.64
N HIS A 334 -0.36 -5.14 -12.46
CA HIS A 334 -0.86 -5.67 -11.19
C HIS A 334 -0.70 -4.67 -10.05
N VAL A 335 -1.56 -4.76 -9.04
CA VAL A 335 -1.45 -3.98 -7.79
C VAL A 335 -1.39 -4.90 -6.60
N MET A 336 -0.48 -4.61 -5.68
CA MET A 336 -0.30 -5.33 -4.42
C MET A 336 -0.15 -4.37 -3.25
N THR A 337 -0.25 -4.93 -2.05
CA THR A 337 -0.19 -4.17 -0.79
C THR A 337 1.14 -4.37 -0.09
N VAL A 338 1.84 -3.28 0.23
CA VAL A 338 2.95 -3.27 1.19
C VAL A 338 2.36 -3.30 2.59
N VAL A 339 2.70 -4.33 3.35
CA VAL A 339 2.15 -4.57 4.70
C VAL A 339 3.20 -4.49 5.79
N GLY A 340 4.46 -4.30 5.42
CA GLY A 340 5.57 -4.30 6.35
C GLY A 340 6.90 -4.18 5.66
N TYR A 341 7.98 -4.26 6.44
CA TYR A 341 9.35 -4.21 5.99
C TYR A 341 10.26 -4.93 6.98
N ASP A 342 11.44 -5.31 6.53
CA ASP A 342 12.50 -5.84 7.38
C ASP A 342 13.85 -5.49 6.77
N ASP A 343 14.64 -4.69 7.51
CA ASP A 343 15.96 -4.18 7.13
C ASP A 343 17.06 -5.24 7.17
N SER A 344 16.83 -6.34 7.89
CA SER A 344 17.79 -7.42 8.04
C SER A 344 17.81 -8.35 6.84
N ILE A 345 16.74 -8.39 6.02
CA ILE A 345 16.64 -9.29 4.87
C ILE A 345 17.80 -9.06 3.90
N TRP A 346 18.61 -10.10 3.68
CA TRP A 346 19.70 -10.03 2.71
C TRP A 346 19.36 -10.77 1.42
N VAL A 347 19.56 -10.10 0.29
CA VAL A 347 19.40 -10.65 -1.06
C VAL A 347 20.67 -10.40 -1.86
N ASP A 348 21.45 -11.45 -2.14
CA ASP A 348 22.67 -11.37 -2.96
C ASP A 348 22.33 -11.08 -4.44
N ILE A 349 22.11 -9.80 -4.78
CA ILE A 349 21.65 -9.28 -6.07
C ILE A 349 22.72 -9.45 -7.14
N ASN A 350 24.00 -9.20 -6.82
CA ASN A 350 25.08 -9.30 -7.80
C ASN A 350 25.69 -10.72 -7.88
N SER A 351 25.28 -11.65 -7.01
CA SER A 351 25.76 -13.03 -6.94
C SER A 351 27.26 -13.17 -6.63
N ASN A 352 27.81 -12.26 -5.83
CA ASN A 352 29.21 -12.31 -5.40
C ASN A 352 29.39 -13.10 -4.08
N GLY A 353 28.31 -13.46 -3.39
CA GLY A 353 28.33 -14.19 -2.12
C GLY A 353 28.79 -13.37 -0.91
N THR A 354 28.80 -12.03 -1.02
CA THR A 354 29.17 -11.10 0.04
C THR A 354 28.07 -10.07 0.26
N ILE A 355 27.86 -9.67 1.51
CA ILE A 355 26.81 -8.71 1.85
C ILE A 355 27.27 -7.30 1.47
N ASP A 356 26.59 -6.73 0.48
CA ASP A 356 26.73 -5.32 0.13
C ASP A 356 25.62 -4.48 0.78
N SER A 357 25.92 -3.23 1.16
CA SER A 357 24.91 -2.35 1.82
C SER A 357 23.64 -2.14 0.98
N GLY A 358 23.74 -2.22 -0.36
CA GLY A 358 22.60 -2.12 -1.26
C GLY A 358 21.76 -3.39 -1.36
N GLU A 359 22.16 -4.49 -0.74
CA GLU A 359 21.49 -5.79 -0.75
C GLU A 359 20.67 -6.08 0.51
N LYS A 360 20.63 -5.13 1.44
CA LYS A 360 19.90 -5.26 2.70
C LYS A 360 18.55 -4.56 2.63
N GLY A 361 17.57 -5.25 3.21
CA GLY A 361 16.24 -4.76 3.43
C GLY A 361 15.25 -5.09 2.32
N ALA A 362 14.04 -5.44 2.73
CA ALA A 362 12.95 -5.75 1.82
C ALA A 362 11.59 -5.35 2.41
N PHE A 363 10.67 -4.99 1.53
CA PHE A 363 9.26 -4.83 1.87
C PHE A 363 8.53 -6.16 1.89
N ARG A 364 7.62 -6.30 2.86
CA ARG A 364 6.66 -7.40 2.97
C ARG A 364 5.45 -7.10 2.11
N ILE A 365 5.14 -7.97 1.16
CA ILE A 365 4.09 -7.75 0.16
C ILE A 365 2.97 -8.79 0.30
N ALA A 366 1.72 -8.34 0.41
CA ALA A 366 0.53 -9.18 0.31
C ALA A 366 -0.05 -9.15 -1.11
N ASN A 367 -0.41 -10.32 -1.62
CA ASN A 367 -1.06 -10.47 -2.93
C ASN A 367 -2.51 -10.96 -2.79
N SER A 368 -3.27 -10.94 -3.88
CA SER A 368 -4.67 -11.35 -3.98
C SER A 368 -4.87 -12.64 -4.78
N TRP A 369 -3.87 -13.53 -4.81
CA TRP A 369 -3.92 -14.83 -5.52
C TRP A 369 -4.02 -16.04 -4.58
N GLY A 370 -4.46 -15.82 -3.34
CA GLY A 370 -4.65 -16.87 -2.34
C GLY A 370 -3.35 -17.34 -1.67
N THR A 371 -3.51 -18.11 -0.59
CA THR A 371 -2.39 -18.54 0.27
C THR A 371 -1.46 -19.55 -0.40
N SER A 372 -1.89 -20.21 -1.47
CA SER A 372 -1.09 -21.15 -2.25
C SER A 372 -0.18 -20.48 -3.29
N TRP A 373 -0.29 -19.16 -3.49
CA TRP A 373 0.60 -18.43 -4.39
C TRP A 373 2.07 -18.61 -3.99
N SER A 374 2.90 -18.97 -4.97
CA SER A 374 4.28 -19.41 -4.75
C SER A 374 5.27 -18.66 -5.68
N PRO A 375 5.44 -17.34 -5.49
CA PRO A 375 6.32 -16.53 -6.33
C PRO A 375 7.76 -17.02 -6.27
N GLY A 376 8.43 -17.05 -7.42
CA GLY A 376 9.78 -17.63 -7.54
C GLY A 376 9.86 -19.11 -7.15
N GLY A 377 8.73 -19.83 -7.12
CA GLY A 377 8.64 -21.26 -6.79
C GLY A 377 8.58 -21.59 -5.30
N VAL A 378 8.42 -20.61 -4.41
CA VAL A 378 8.35 -20.84 -2.96
C VAL A 378 7.05 -20.27 -2.41
N ASN A 379 6.30 -21.10 -1.67
CA ASN A 379 5.09 -20.67 -0.99
C ASN A 379 5.42 -19.90 0.28
N ASP A 380 4.83 -18.71 0.43
CA ASP A 380 4.92 -17.89 1.65
C ASP A 380 3.53 -17.38 2.04
N GLY A 381 2.53 -18.27 1.98
CA GLY A 381 1.18 -18.00 2.48
C GLY A 381 0.41 -16.90 1.76
N GLY A 382 0.71 -16.65 0.48
CA GLY A 382 0.09 -15.56 -0.30
C GLY A 382 0.82 -14.22 -0.23
N PHE A 383 2.03 -14.23 0.29
CA PHE A 383 2.89 -13.06 0.35
C PHE A 383 4.24 -13.31 -0.32
N THR A 384 5.06 -12.26 -0.37
CA THR A 384 6.45 -12.32 -0.83
C THR A 384 7.25 -11.14 -0.29
N TRP A 385 8.49 -11.01 -0.73
CA TRP A 385 9.39 -9.91 -0.40
C TRP A 385 9.76 -9.12 -1.66
N LEU A 386 9.94 -7.81 -1.50
CA LEU A 386 10.45 -6.92 -2.54
C LEU A 386 11.67 -6.20 -2.00
N ALA A 387 12.86 -6.50 -2.51
CA ALA A 387 14.10 -5.88 -2.06
C ALA A 387 14.04 -4.34 -2.23
N TYR A 388 14.58 -3.58 -1.28
CA TYR A 388 14.60 -2.10 -1.39
C TYR A 388 15.33 -1.61 -2.64
N ASP A 389 16.34 -2.35 -3.09
CA ASP A 389 17.08 -2.01 -4.30
C ASP A 389 16.21 -2.03 -5.57
N ALA A 390 15.14 -2.84 -5.58
CA ALA A 390 14.19 -2.91 -6.70
C ALA A 390 13.48 -1.57 -6.96
N LEU A 391 13.41 -0.70 -5.95
CA LEU A 391 12.80 0.64 -6.01
C LEU A 391 13.67 1.66 -6.75
N LYS A 392 14.96 1.35 -6.98
CA LYS A 392 15.91 2.30 -7.56
C LYS A 392 15.94 2.19 -9.07
N GLY A 393 16.09 3.34 -9.74
CA GLY A 393 16.31 3.42 -11.19
C GLY A 393 17.64 2.80 -11.64
N VAL A 394 18.61 2.69 -10.73
CA VAL A 394 19.88 1.98 -10.93
C VAL A 394 20.19 1.22 -9.65
N SER A 395 20.51 -0.07 -9.79
CA SER A 395 20.98 -0.92 -8.69
C SER A 395 22.13 -0.25 -7.95
N ALA A 396 22.11 -0.31 -6.62
CA ALA A 396 23.21 0.19 -5.81
C ALA A 396 24.40 -0.78 -5.73
N VAL A 397 24.27 -1.97 -6.35
CA VAL A 397 25.29 -3.05 -6.37
C VAL A 397 25.57 -3.60 -7.75
#